data_AF-A0A7Z7QNI4-F1
#
_entry.id   AF-A0A7Z7QNI4-F1
#
_cell.length_a   1.000
_cell.length_b   1.000
_cell.length_c   1.000
_cell.angle_alpha   90.00
_cell.angle_beta   90.00
_cell.angle_gamma   90.00
#
_symmetry.space_group_name_H-M   'P 1'
#
loop_
_entity.id
_entity.type
_entity.pdbx_description
1 polymer ?
#
loop_
_entity_poly.entity_id
_entity_poly.type
_entity_poly.pdbx_seq_one_letter_code
_entity_poly.pdbx_strand_id
1 'polypeptide(L)'
;MIQRDIPNSMQAFKNLVALQKIVLNFDLIYQKDPDEANVLLTTLQNKVTRLFESLPHPDDIILPTTYSYEIYYACLHNLYHNPLVLIDFGSQRRVNNGYLHVINQAAAHFNISHCDY
;
A
#
# COMPACT_ATOMS: atom_id res chain seq x y z
N MET A 1 21.16 -17.33 7.83
CA MET A 1 19.93 -16.53 8.02
C MET A 1 19.90 -15.49 6.91
N ILE A 2 18.97 -15.57 5.97
CA ILE A 2 18.80 -14.51 4.97
C ILE A 2 18.12 -13.37 5.72
N GLN A 3 18.88 -12.34 6.03
CA GLN A 3 18.35 -11.11 6.59
C GLN A 3 17.45 -10.50 5.50
N ARG A 4 16.15 -10.81 5.52
CA ARG A 4 15.18 -10.14 4.66
C ARG A 4 15.17 -8.69 5.10
N ASP A 5 15.49 -7.80 4.17
CA ASP A 5 15.72 -6.39 4.48
C ASP A 5 14.37 -5.74 4.86
N ILE A 6 14.18 -5.50 6.15
CA ILE A 6 12.96 -4.90 6.68
C ILE A 6 12.98 -3.42 6.30
N PRO A 7 11.98 -2.90 5.58
CA PRO A 7 11.95 -1.48 5.24
C PRO A 7 11.97 -0.63 6.50
N ASN A 8 12.79 0.41 6.55
CA ASN A 8 12.72 1.40 7.63
C ASN A 8 11.50 2.34 7.47
N SER A 9 11.21 3.17 8.48
CA SER A 9 10.06 4.09 8.48
C SER A 9 9.94 4.94 7.20
N MET A 10 11.06 5.51 6.74
CA MET A 10 11.10 6.33 5.51
C MET A 10 10.80 5.48 4.26
N GLN A 11 11.36 4.28 4.16
CA GLN A 11 11.08 3.37 3.03
C GLN A 11 9.62 2.91 3.04
N ALA A 12 9.08 2.58 4.21
CA ALA A 12 7.68 2.20 4.38
C ALA A 12 6.75 3.32 3.92
N PHE A 13 6.99 4.55 4.38
CA PHE A 13 6.24 5.73 3.97
C PHE A 13 6.31 5.97 2.46
N LYS A 14 7.51 5.92 1.87
CA LYS A 14 7.70 6.07 0.42
C LYS A 14 6.94 5.02 -0.38
N ASN A 15 6.93 3.77 0.08
CA ASN A 15 6.18 2.69 -0.56
C ASN A 15 4.67 2.97 -0.52
N LEU A 16 4.13 3.34 0.65
CA LEU A 16 2.72 3.68 0.82
C LEU A 16 2.29 4.88 -0.05
N VAL A 17 3.07 5.96 -0.06
CA VAL A 17 2.83 7.13 -0.92
C VAL A 17 2.85 6.74 -2.40
N ALA A 18 3.73 5.83 -2.80
CA ALA A 18 3.79 5.39 -4.18
C ALA A 18 2.58 4.54 -4.58
N LEU A 19 2.05 3.71 -3.67
CA LEU A 19 0.79 2.98 -3.89
C LEU A 19 -0.39 3.96 -3.96
N GLN A 20 -0.45 4.93 -3.04
CA GLN A 20 -1.47 5.97 -3.01
C GLN A 20 -1.57 6.72 -4.35
N LYS A 21 -0.43 7.12 -4.93
CA LYS A 21 -0.37 7.81 -6.22
C LYS A 21 -0.98 6.99 -7.36
N ILE A 22 -0.73 5.68 -7.39
CA ILE A 22 -1.30 4.81 -8.43
C ILE A 22 -2.82 4.75 -8.30
N VAL A 23 -3.34 4.63 -7.07
CA VAL A 23 -4.78 4.60 -6.81
C VAL A 23 -5.45 5.92 -7.16
N LEU A 24 -4.83 7.06 -6.84
CA LEU A 24 -5.33 8.38 -7.22
C LEU A 24 -5.35 8.57 -8.74
N ASN A 25 -4.29 8.13 -9.45
CA ASN A 25 -4.28 8.17 -10.91
C ASN A 25 -5.40 7.31 -11.49
N PHE A 26 -5.60 6.09 -10.94
CA PHE A 26 -6.70 5.22 -11.35
C PHE A 26 -8.06 5.91 -11.16
N ASP A 27 -8.30 6.55 -10.00
CA ASP A 27 -9.55 7.27 -9.71
C ASP A 27 -9.85 8.40 -10.72
N LEU A 28 -8.81 9.02 -11.29
CA LEU A 28 -8.95 10.10 -12.28
C LEU A 28 -9.30 9.61 -13.69
N ILE A 29 -8.90 8.38 -14.03
CA ILE A 29 -8.90 7.91 -15.42
C ILE A 29 -9.83 6.73 -15.70
N TYR A 30 -10.30 5.99 -14.68
CA TYR A 30 -11.07 4.75 -14.90
C TYR A 30 -12.38 4.92 -15.70
N GLN A 31 -12.92 6.14 -15.77
CA GLN A 31 -14.11 6.45 -16.57
C GLN A 31 -13.77 6.95 -17.99
N LYS A 32 -12.52 7.36 -18.22
CA LYS A 32 -12.08 8.03 -19.45
C LYS A 32 -11.30 7.10 -20.36
N ASP A 33 -10.43 6.29 -19.76
CA ASP A 33 -9.53 5.38 -20.46
C ASP A 33 -9.45 4.04 -19.71
N PRO A 34 -10.32 3.07 -20.06
CA PRO A 34 -10.33 1.76 -19.42
C PRO A 34 -9.03 0.98 -19.64
N ASP A 35 -8.34 1.17 -20.76
CA ASP A 35 -7.10 0.45 -21.07
C ASP A 35 -5.97 0.95 -20.17
N GLU A 36 -5.80 2.28 -20.05
CA GLU A 36 -4.85 2.86 -19.12
C GLU A 36 -5.21 2.51 -17.66
N ALA A 37 -6.50 2.45 -17.32
CA ALA A 37 -6.95 2.08 -15.98
C ALA A 37 -6.56 0.64 -15.62
N ASN A 38 -6.67 -0.29 -16.56
CA ASN A 38 -6.22 -1.67 -16.40
C ASN A 38 -4.70 -1.77 -16.23
N VAL A 39 -3.92 -0.94 -16.94
CA VAL A 39 -2.47 -0.84 -16.75
C VAL A 39 -2.13 -0.37 -15.34
N LEU A 40 -2.84 0.63 -14.82
CA LEU A 40 -2.65 1.12 -13.44
C LEU A 40 -3.01 0.07 -12.39
N LEU A 41 -4.12 -0.66 -12.57
CA LEU A 41 -4.52 -1.75 -11.68
C LEU A 41 -3.47 -2.87 -11.65
N THR A 42 -3.01 -3.30 -12.82
CA THR A 42 -1.96 -4.31 -12.95
C THR A 42 -0.66 -3.85 -12.26
N THR A 43 -0.28 -2.58 -12.47
CA THR A 43 0.89 -1.96 -11.85
C THR A 43 0.76 -1.94 -10.32
N LEU A 44 -0.42 -1.57 -9.81
CA LEU A 44 -0.73 -1.55 -8.38
C LEU A 44 -0.60 -2.94 -7.77
N GLN A 45 -1.27 -3.94 -8.36
CA GLN A 45 -1.29 -5.32 -7.87
C GLN A 45 0.11 -5.94 -7.87
N ASN A 46 0.88 -5.76 -8.95
CA ASN A 46 2.26 -6.22 -9.02
C ASN A 46 3.15 -5.60 -7.94
N LYS A 47 2.95 -4.31 -7.67
CA LYS A 47 3.74 -3.59 -6.66
C LYS A 47 3.36 -4.03 -5.25
N VAL A 48 2.07 -4.18 -4.95
CA VAL A 48 1.60 -4.70 -3.65
C VAL A 48 2.12 -6.12 -3.42
N THR A 49 2.00 -7.00 -4.42
CA THR A 49 2.49 -8.38 -4.37
C THR A 49 3.98 -8.43 -4.08
N ARG A 50 4.79 -7.71 -4.88
CA ARG A 50 6.24 -7.66 -4.69
C ARG A 50 6.63 -7.14 -3.31
N LEU A 51 5.95 -6.10 -2.83
CA LEU A 51 6.21 -5.56 -1.50
C LEU A 51 5.86 -6.61 -0.44
N PHE A 52 4.64 -7.15 -0.46
CA PHE A 52 4.16 -8.08 0.56
C PHE A 52 4.97 -9.39 0.61
N GLU A 53 5.20 -10.05 -0.52
CA GLU A 53 5.94 -11.33 -0.56
C GLU A 53 7.41 -11.20 -0.16
N SER A 54 7.97 -9.99 -0.25
CA SER A 54 9.34 -9.71 0.19
C SER A 54 9.47 -9.57 1.72
N LEU A 55 8.36 -9.39 2.43
CA LEU A 55 8.37 -9.11 3.86
C LEU A 55 8.37 -10.40 4.70
N PRO A 56 9.18 -10.45 5.77
CA PRO A 56 8.98 -11.47 6.82
C PRO A 56 7.64 -11.25 7.55
N HIS A 57 7.06 -12.30 8.11
CA HIS A 57 5.93 -12.11 9.03
C HIS A 57 6.42 -11.40 10.31
N PRO A 58 5.65 -10.49 10.93
CA PRO A 58 6.06 -9.81 12.16
C PRO A 58 6.48 -10.77 13.29
N ASP A 59 5.82 -11.92 13.40
CA ASP A 59 6.13 -12.96 14.40
C ASP A 59 7.47 -13.68 14.15
N ASP A 60 8.02 -13.59 12.93
CA ASP A 60 9.25 -14.28 12.53
C ASP A 60 10.53 -13.45 12.78
N ILE A 61 10.38 -12.20 13.24
CA ILE A 61 11.49 -11.24 13.35
C ILE A 61 11.52 -10.51 14.69
N ILE A 62 12.71 -10.10 15.10
CA ILE A 62 12.89 -9.19 16.25
C ILE A 62 12.71 -7.77 15.74
N LEU A 63 11.62 -7.12 16.15
CA LEU A 63 11.30 -5.78 15.74
C LEU A 63 12.03 -4.71 16.57
N PRO A 64 12.53 -3.64 15.94
CA PRO A 64 12.94 -2.45 16.68
C PRO A 64 11.73 -1.83 17.38
N THR A 65 11.87 -1.45 18.65
CA THR A 65 10.77 -0.86 19.45
C THR A 65 10.25 0.48 18.93
N THR A 66 10.99 1.14 18.03
CA THR A 66 10.68 2.48 17.51
C THR A 66 10.02 2.49 16.14
N TYR A 67 9.89 1.33 15.49
CA TYR A 67 9.36 1.23 14.14
C TYR A 67 8.07 0.41 14.13
N SER A 68 6.97 1.04 13.73
CA SER A 68 5.64 0.42 13.62
C SER A 68 5.51 -0.50 12.40
N TYR A 69 6.42 -1.47 12.27
CA TYR A 69 6.45 -2.43 11.18
C TYR A 69 5.12 -3.18 10.99
N GLU A 70 4.51 -3.59 12.09
CA GLU A 70 3.24 -4.32 12.09
C GLU A 70 2.13 -3.57 11.35
N ILE A 71 2.11 -2.24 11.45
CA ILE A 71 1.15 -1.39 10.75
C ILE A 71 1.40 -1.43 9.24
N TYR A 72 2.67 -1.36 8.83
CA TYR A 72 3.05 -1.46 7.42
C TYR A 72 2.73 -2.84 6.85
N TYR A 73 3.05 -3.91 7.59
CA TYR A 73 2.75 -5.28 7.22
C TYR A 73 1.24 -5.51 7.10
N ALA A 74 0.46 -5.11 8.10
CA ALA A 74 -1.00 -5.26 8.11
C ALA A 74 -1.66 -4.49 6.96
N CYS A 75 -1.14 -3.30 6.62
CA CYS A 75 -1.58 -2.56 5.45
C CYS A 75 -1.37 -3.39 4.18
N LEU A 76 -0.14 -3.84 3.91
CA LEU A 76 0.16 -4.61 2.70
C LEU A 76 -0.58 -5.94 2.64
N HIS A 77 -0.73 -6.64 3.77
CA HIS A 77 -1.54 -7.84 3.88
C HIS A 77 -2.99 -7.57 3.44
N ASN A 78 -3.60 -6.48 3.95
CA ASN A 78 -4.95 -6.10 3.55
C ASN A 78 -5.04 -5.80 2.04
N LEU A 79 -4.12 -4.99 1.50
CA LEU A 79 -4.11 -4.61 0.09
C LEU A 79 -3.87 -5.80 -0.85
N TYR A 80 -3.08 -6.78 -0.41
CA TYR A 80 -2.76 -7.99 -1.16
C TYR A 80 -3.97 -8.93 -1.24
N HIS A 81 -4.65 -9.16 -0.11
CA HIS A 81 -5.83 -10.04 -0.05
C HIS A 81 -7.13 -9.37 -0.51
N ASN A 82 -7.16 -8.04 -0.57
CA ASN A 82 -8.30 -7.27 -1.07
C ASN A 82 -7.84 -6.35 -2.21
N PRO A 83 -7.42 -6.90 -3.36
CA PRO A 83 -6.87 -6.10 -4.45
C PRO A 83 -7.91 -5.10 -4.97
N LEU A 84 -7.44 -3.92 -5.37
CA LEU A 84 -8.30 -2.98 -6.07
C LEU A 84 -8.64 -3.57 -7.44
N VAL A 85 -9.93 -3.57 -7.76
CA VAL A 85 -10.48 -4.07 -9.01
C VAL A 85 -11.42 -3.03 -9.62
N LEU A 86 -11.58 -3.12 -10.94
CA LEU A 86 -12.66 -2.43 -11.63
C LEU A 86 -13.97 -3.17 -11.34
N ILE A 87 -15.03 -2.44 -10.97
CA ILE A 87 -16.33 -3.02 -10.64
C ILE A 87 -17.37 -2.66 -11.69
N ASP A 88 -18.19 -3.64 -12.05
CA ASP A 88 -19.32 -3.45 -12.98
C ASP A 88 -20.57 -2.87 -12.29
N PHE A 89 -20.71 -3.09 -10.99
CA PHE A 89 -21.87 -2.70 -10.20
C PHE A 89 -21.46 -1.95 -8.93
N GLY A 90 -22.18 -0.87 -8.62
CA GLY A 90 -21.94 -0.05 -7.44
C GLY A 90 -21.10 1.20 -7.74
N SER A 91 -20.36 1.68 -6.74
CA SER A 91 -19.59 2.92 -6.85
C SER A 91 -18.09 2.64 -6.79
N GLN A 92 -17.43 2.66 -7.95
CA GLN A 92 -15.98 2.52 -8.03
C GLN A 92 -15.26 3.53 -7.13
N ARG A 93 -15.74 4.77 -7.09
CA ARG A 93 -15.20 5.82 -6.21
C ARG A 93 -15.23 5.42 -4.72
N ARG A 94 -16.27 4.72 -4.27
CA ARG A 94 -16.33 4.23 -2.87
C ARG A 94 -15.31 3.13 -2.64
N VAL A 95 -15.11 2.22 -3.59
CA VAL A 95 -14.08 1.18 -3.51
C VAL A 95 -12.68 1.80 -3.48
N ASN A 96 -12.41 2.76 -4.37
CA ASN A 96 -11.15 3.51 -4.41
C ASN A 96 -10.89 4.23 -3.08
N ASN A 97 -11.91 4.89 -2.51
CA ASN A 97 -11.80 5.57 -1.22
C ASN A 97 -11.52 4.60 -0.06
N GLY A 98 -12.14 3.41 -0.06
CA GLY A 98 -11.85 2.37 0.93
C GLY A 98 -10.40 1.91 0.85
N TYR A 99 -9.91 1.68 -0.36
CA TYR A 99 -8.51 1.28 -0.60
C TYR A 99 -7.52 2.38 -0.18
N LEU A 100 -7.81 3.64 -0.53
CA LEU A 100 -7.03 4.81 -0.10
C LEU A 100 -7.05 5.00 1.42
N HIS A 101 -8.18 4.72 2.08
CA HIS A 101 -8.31 4.85 3.53
C HIS A 101 -7.30 3.95 4.26
N VAL A 102 -7.18 2.69 3.84
CA VAL A 102 -6.20 1.74 4.39
C VAL A 102 -4.77 2.26 4.23
N ILE A 103 -4.41 2.75 3.04
CA ILE A 103 -3.08 3.32 2.76
C ILE A 103 -2.81 4.56 3.62
N ASN A 104 -3.76 5.49 3.68
CA ASN A 104 -3.61 6.76 4.38
C ASN A 104 -3.50 6.56 5.89
N GLN A 105 -4.29 5.65 6.45
CA GLN A 105 -4.23 5.31 7.87
C GLN A 105 -2.84 4.79 8.22
N ALA A 106 -2.31 3.85 7.45
CA ALA A 106 -0.96 3.34 7.65
C ALA A 106 0.10 4.43 7.47
N ALA A 107 0.01 5.24 6.41
CA ALA A 107 0.97 6.29 6.10
C ALA A 107 1.06 7.36 7.21
N ALA A 108 -0.05 7.67 7.88
CA ALA A 108 -0.09 8.64 8.98
C ALA A 108 0.81 8.22 10.17
N HIS A 109 0.98 6.91 10.41
CA HIS A 109 1.87 6.40 11.46
C HIS A 109 3.35 6.64 11.17
N PHE A 110 3.72 6.83 9.91
CA PHE A 110 5.10 7.08 9.50
C PHE A 110 5.38 8.57 9.23
N ASN A 111 4.34 9.37 9.01
CA ASN A 111 4.46 10.81 8.76
C ASN A 111 4.87 11.59 10.03
N ILE A 112 4.42 11.16 11.21
CA ILE A 112 4.68 11.86 12.49
C ILE A 112 6.16 11.78 12.89
N SER A 113 6.88 10.73 12.49
CA SER A 113 8.32 10.59 12.75
C SER A 113 9.22 11.57 11.98
N HIS A 114 8.65 12.41 11.12
CA HIS A 114 9.38 13.38 10.29
C HIS A 114 9.18 14.84 10.73
N CYS A 115 8.42 15.10 11.79
CA CYS A 115 8.22 16.44 12.33
C CYS A 115 9.19 16.81 13.48
N ASP A 116 10.06 15.88 13.91
CA ASP A 116 10.96 16.08 15.05
C ASP A 116 12.45 16.24 14.66
N TYR A 117 12.74 17.03 13.62
CA TYR A 117 14.11 17.51 13.33
C TYR A 117 14.13 18.95 12.84
#